data_AF-A0A3B0WYW5-F1
#
_entry.id   AF-A0A3B0WYW5-F1
#
_cell.length_a   1.000
_cell.length_b   1.000
_cell.length_c   1.000
_cell.angle_alpha   90.00
_cell.angle_beta   90.00
_cell.angle_gamma   90.00
#
_symmetry.space_group_name_H-M   'P 1'
#
loop_
_entity.id
_entity.type
_entity.pdbx_description
1 polymer ?
#
loop_
_entity_poly.entity_id
_entity_poly.type
_entity_poly.pdbx_seq_one_letter_code
_entity_poly.pdbx_strand_id
1 'polypeptide(L)' 'MGRRSKIAKEILPEARERFYQDLQKGHLSLAETSRRMRELLDLDQAEYAKLIKISARTLIDLETKK' A
#
# COMPACT_ATOMS: atom_id res chain seq x y z
N MET A 1 11.20 -25.16 -0.40
CA MET A 1 11.60 -24.23 0.68
C MET A 1 10.71 -23.01 0.63
N GLY A 2 9.94 -22.76 1.69
CA GLY A 2 8.90 -21.73 1.72
C GLY A 2 9.50 -20.32 1.60
N ARG A 3 8.90 -19.50 0.73
CA ARG A 3 9.12 -18.05 0.69
C ARG A 3 8.74 -17.49 2.07
N ARG A 4 9.74 -17.29 2.92
CA ARG A 4 9.61 -16.47 4.12
C ARG A 4 9.04 -15.15 3.66
N SER A 5 7.81 -14.85 4.08
CA SER A 5 7.23 -13.51 3.98
C SER A 5 8.25 -12.54 4.54
N LYS A 6 8.86 -11.73 3.66
CA LYS A 6 9.65 -10.56 4.03
C LYS A 6 8.69 -9.53 4.61
N ILE A 7 8.13 -9.80 5.78
CA ILE A 7 7.45 -8.74 6.52
C ILE A 7 8.54 -7.77 6.92
N ALA A 8 8.48 -6.57 6.34
CA ALA A 8 9.22 -5.39 6.72
C ALA A 8 10.75 -5.54 6.66
N LYS A 9 11.34 -5.37 5.47
CA LYS A 9 12.56 -4.54 5.43
C LYS A 9 12.13 -3.23 6.09
N GLU A 10 12.77 -2.86 7.19
CA GLU A 10 12.53 -1.64 7.98
C GLU A 10 11.83 -0.57 7.15
N ILE A 11 10.51 -0.46 7.29
CA ILE A 11 9.82 0.71 6.77
C ILE A 11 10.44 1.84 7.58
N LEU A 12 11.29 2.65 6.94
CA LEU A 12 11.98 3.74 7.61
C LEU A 12 10.94 4.50 8.45
N PRO A 13 11.12 4.62 9.77
CA PRO A 13 10.11 5.18 10.65
C PRO A 13 9.61 6.54 10.13
N GLU A 14 10.50 7.31 9.51
CA GLU A 14 10.24 8.59 8.85
C GLU A 14 9.26 8.49 7.65
N ALA A 15 9.43 7.48 6.78
CA ALA A 15 8.55 7.29 5.61
C ALA A 15 7.12 6.94 6.04
N ARG A 16 7.02 6.15 7.11
CA ARG A 16 5.75 5.77 7.74
C ARG A 16 5.07 6.95 8.41
N GLU A 17 5.82 7.74 9.17
CA GLU A 17 5.32 8.92 9.86
C GLU A 17 4.83 9.98 8.86
N ARG A 18 5.60 10.23 7.79
CA ARG A 18 5.18 11.15 6.73
C ARG A 18 3.90 10.70 6.04
N PHE A 19 3.77 9.41 5.77
CA PHE A 19 2.53 8.84 5.23
C PHE A 19 1.34 9.04 6.16
N TYR A 20 1.50 8.83 7.47
CA TYR A 20 0.44 9.08 8.46
C TYR A 20 0.07 10.57 8.56
N GLN A 21 1.05 11.46 8.49
CA GLN A 21 0.79 12.90 8.46
C GLN A 21 0.03 13.33 7.20
N ASP A 22 0.42 12.83 6.02
CA ASP A 22 -0.28 13.12 4.76
C ASP A 22 -1.73 12.59 4.78
N LEU A 23 -1.98 11.43 5.40
CA LEU A 23 -3.32 10.90 5.63
C LEU A 23 -4.15 11.79 6.58
N GLN A 24 -3.60 12.17 7.73
CA GLN A 24 -4.30 13.01 8.70
C GLN A 24 -4.63 14.40 8.15
N LYS A 25 -3.76 14.94 7.29
CA LYS A 25 -3.98 16.23 6.62
C LYS A 25 -4.98 16.15 5.46
N GLY A 26 -5.45 14.95 5.09
CA GLY A 26 -6.35 14.76 3.96
C GLY A 26 -5.69 15.05 2.61
N HIS A 27 -4.36 14.99 2.52
CA HIS A 27 -3.61 15.27 1.30
C HIS A 27 -3.60 14.10 0.31
N LEU A 28 -4.07 12.93 0.73
CA LEU A 28 -4.09 11.72 -0.09
C LEU A 28 -5.53 11.31 -0.38
N SER A 29 -5.83 11.11 -1.66
CA SER A 29 -7.02 10.38 -2.06
C SER A 29 -6.93 8.90 -1.64
N LEU A 30 -8.06 8.19 -1.68
CA LEU A 30 -8.10 6.75 -1.40
C LEU A 30 -7.20 5.96 -2.37
N ALA A 31 -7.18 6.35 -3.64
CA ALA A 31 -6.32 5.78 -4.68
C ALA A 31 -4.82 5.95 -4.34
N GLU A 32 -4.41 7.18 -4.00
CA GLU A 32 -3.02 7.49 -3.62
C GLU A 32 -2.61 6.81 -2.33
N THR A 33 -3.53 6.74 -1.36
CA THR A 33 -3.32 6.03 -0.09
C THR A 33 -3.01 4.57 -0.32
N SER A 34 -3.85 3.90 -1.13
CA SER A 34 -3.67 2.49 -1.47
C SER A 34 -2.33 2.25 -2.18
N ARG A 35 -1.99 3.10 -3.14
CA ARG A 35 -0.72 3.02 -3.88
C ARG A 35 0.49 3.20 -2.98
N ARG A 36 0.49 4.23 -2.12
CA ARG A 36 1.59 4.49 -1.19
C ARG A 36 1.74 3.38 -0.14
N MET A 37 0.65 2.82 0.38
CA MET A 37 0.73 1.66 1.28
C MET A 37 1.38 0.45 0.60
N ARG A 38 1.04 0.20 -0.66
CA ARG A 38 1.63 -0.88 -1.45
C ARG A 38 3.14 -0.69 -1.65
N GLU A 39 3.56 0.54 -1.99
CA GLU A 39 4.98 0.91 -2.12
C GLU A 39 5.74 0.77 -0.79
N LEU A 40 5.13 1.19 0.34
CA LEU A 40 5.73 1.04 1.67
C LEU A 40 5.94 -0.42 2.08
N LEU A 41 5.07 -1.32 1.61
CA LEU A 41 5.17 -2.75 1.89
C LEU A 41 6.07 -3.51 0.90
N ASP A 42 6.61 -2.83 -0.12
CA ASP A 42 7.39 -3.43 -1.21
C ASP A 42 6.61 -4.57 -1.91
N LEU A 43 5.29 -4.38 -2.10
CA LEU A 43 4.41 -5.38 -2.70
C LEU A 43 3.99 -5.00 -4.13
N ASP A 44 3.89 -6.01 -4.98
CA ASP A 44 3.21 -5.87 -6.26
C ASP A 44 1.69 -5.74 -6.07
N GLN A 45 0.99 -5.19 -7.06
CA GLN A 45 -0.46 -4.96 -7.02
C GLN A 45 -1.25 -6.24 -6.72
N ALA A 46 -0.87 -7.37 -7.32
CA ALA A 46 -1.56 -8.64 -7.08
C ALA A 46 -1.37 -9.16 -5.65
N GLU A 47 -0.17 -8.99 -5.09
CA GLU A 47 0.15 -9.44 -3.72
C GLU A 47 -0.51 -8.53 -2.69
N TYR A 48 -0.54 -7.23 -2.95
CA TYR A 48 -1.25 -6.27 -2.10
C TYR A 48 -2.77 -6.49 -2.10
N ALA A 49 -3.38 -6.79 -3.26
CA ALA A 49 -4.80 -7.12 -3.35
C ALA A 49 -5.18 -8.34 -2.48
N LYS A 50 -4.34 -9.38 -2.50
CA LYS A 50 -4.51 -10.56 -1.65
C LYS A 50 -4.41 -10.21 -0.17
N LEU A 51 -3.47 -9.34 0.19
CA LEU A 51 -3.25 -8.92 1.58
C LEU A 51 -4.48 -8.21 2.16
N ILE A 52 -5.04 -7.26 1.43
CA ILE A 52 -6.23 -6.49 1.85
C ILE A 52 -7.55 -7.21 1.54
N LYS A 53 -7.48 -8.43 0.99
CA LYS A 53 -8.61 -9.31 0.66
C LYS A 53 -9.63 -8.68 -0.29
N ILE A 54 -9.17 -7.97 -1.32
CA ILE A 54 -10.03 -7.51 -2.42
C ILE A 54 -9.60 -8.14 -3.76
N SER A 55 -10.49 -8.10 -4.74
CA SER A 55 -10.13 -8.58 -6.08
C SER A 55 -9.07 -7.66 -6.71
N ALA A 56 -8.12 -8.23 -7.46
CA ALA A 56 -7.10 -7.44 -8.16
C ALA A 56 -7.72 -6.42 -9.13
N ARG A 57 -8.86 -6.77 -9.75
CA ARG A 57 -9.62 -5.87 -10.61
C ARG A 57 -10.17 -4.67 -9.84
N THR A 58 -10.69 -4.89 -8.64
CA THR A 58 -11.18 -3.82 -7.75
C THR A 58 -10.04 -2.90 -7.33
N LEU A 59 -8.87 -3.47 -6.98
CA LEU A 59 -7.71 -2.67 -6.63
C LEU A 59 -7.23 -1.80 -7.82
N ILE A 60 -7.21 -2.37 -9.03
CA ILE A 60 -6.88 -1.61 -10.24
C ILE A 60 -7.90 -0.48 -10.44
N ASP A 61 -9.19 -0.77 -10.40
CA ASP A 61 -10.22 0.26 -10.57
C ASP A 61 -10.08 1.39 -9.53
N LEU A 62 -9.79 1.02 -8.27
CA LEU A 62 -9.54 1.94 -7.17
C LEU A 62 -8.30 2.83 -7.40
N GLU A 63 -7.17 2.25 -7.83
CA GLU A 63 -5.92 3.01 -8.04
C GLU A 63 -5.94 3.85 -9.34
N THR A 64 -6.82 3.51 -10.29
CA THR A 64 -6.85 4.14 -11.63
C THR A 64 -7.98 5.16 -11.80
N LYS A 65 -9.09 5.04 -11.06
CA LYS A 65 -10.16 6.05 -11.08
C LYS A 65 -9.76 7.24 -10.20
N LYS A 66 -9.57 8.39 -10.86
CA LYS A 66 -9.43 9.71 -10.24
C LYS A 66 -10.80 10.30 -9.93
#